data_AF-A0A9R1BLV4-F1
#
_entry.id   AF-A0A9R1BLV4-F1
#
_cell.length_a   1.000
_cell.length_b   1.000
_cell.length_c   1.000
_cell.angle_alpha   90.00
_cell.angle_beta   90.00
_cell.angle_gamma   90.00
#
_symmetry.space_group_name_H-M   'P 1'
#
loop_
_entity.id
_entity.type
_entity.pdbx_description
1 polymer ?
#
loop_
_entity_poly.entity_id
_entity_poly.type
_entity_poly.pdbx_seq_one_letter_code
_entity_poly.pdbx_strand_id
1 'polypeptide(L)'
;MASALDTLCGQAYGARQYHLLGVYKQRAMVILTLVSIPLAVVWFYTGEILLLFGQDPDIAAEAGTYARWMIPAIFAYGLLQCHVRFLQTQNIVFPALSNAISYWVYVIVLAVYVRVSSSCKETWTGFSAEAFRDVLSFFRLAVPSALMVW
;
A
#
# COMPACT_ATOMS: atom_id res chain seq x y z
N MET A 1 -6.95 -13.05 1.03
CA MET A 1 -6.16 -14.11 0.36
C MET A 1 -4.81 -14.35 1.02
N ALA A 2 -4.08 -13.32 1.47
CA ALA A 2 -2.81 -13.48 2.19
C ALA A 2 -2.89 -14.32 3.49
N SER A 3 -4.02 -14.31 4.18
CA SER A 3 -4.24 -15.06 5.43
C SER A 3 -4.19 -16.59 5.29
N ALA A 4 -4.63 -17.13 4.14
CA ALA A 4 -4.56 -18.56 3.86
C ALA A 4 -3.11 -19.01 3.66
N LEU A 5 -2.28 -18.17 3.00
CA LEU A 5 -0.86 -18.43 2.82
C LEU A 5 -0.12 -18.43 4.16
N ASP A 6 -0.41 -17.48 5.05
CA ASP A 6 0.17 -17.44 6.40
C ASP A 6 -0.06 -18.75 7.15
N THR A 7 -1.30 -19.24 7.09
CA THR A 7 -1.68 -20.48 7.77
C THR A 7 -0.96 -21.68 7.16
N LEU A 8 -1.05 -21.87 5.83
CA LEU A 8 -0.45 -23.02 5.15
C LEU A 8 1.08 -23.04 5.26
N CYS A 9 1.73 -21.87 5.13
CA CYS A 9 3.18 -21.74 5.31
C CYS A 9 3.59 -22.00 6.76
N GLY A 10 2.86 -21.48 7.75
CA GLY A 10 3.12 -21.73 9.16
C GLY A 10 3.02 -23.22 9.52
N GLN A 11 2.00 -23.90 9.01
CA GLN A 11 1.83 -25.35 9.21
C GLN A 11 2.95 -26.15 8.54
N ALA A 12 3.29 -25.85 7.27
CA ALA A 12 4.36 -26.56 6.56
C ALA A 12 5.72 -26.36 7.22
N TYR A 13 6.04 -25.14 7.67
CA TYR A 13 7.29 -24.85 8.36
C TYR A 13 7.35 -25.53 9.74
N GLY A 14 6.28 -25.46 10.53
CA GLY A 14 6.17 -26.15 11.82
C GLY A 14 6.29 -27.67 11.71
N ALA A 15 5.74 -28.26 10.64
CA ALA A 15 5.87 -29.68 10.31
C ALA A 15 7.22 -30.06 9.66
N ARG A 16 8.17 -29.13 9.54
CA ARG A 16 9.48 -29.30 8.87
C ARG A 16 9.40 -29.73 7.39
N GLN A 17 8.28 -29.45 6.72
CA GLN A 17 8.07 -29.75 5.30
C GLN A 17 8.52 -28.58 4.42
N TYR A 18 9.81 -28.26 4.43
CA TYR A 18 10.37 -27.08 3.75
C TYR A 18 10.16 -27.09 2.23
N HIS A 19 10.16 -28.27 1.60
CA HIS A 19 9.86 -28.39 0.18
C HIS A 19 8.44 -27.90 -0.14
N LEU A 20 7.46 -28.31 0.67
CA LEU A 20 6.06 -27.93 0.50
C LEU A 20 5.85 -26.43 0.76
N LEU A 21 6.59 -25.85 1.71
CA LEU A 21 6.60 -24.40 1.95
C LEU A 21 6.98 -23.61 0.68
N GLY A 22 8.03 -24.04 -0.03
CA GLY A 22 8.43 -23.44 -1.30
C GLY A 22 7.36 -23.57 -2.40
N VAL A 23 6.72 -24.74 -2.48
CA VAL A 23 5.61 -25.00 -3.42
C VAL A 23 4.41 -24.09 -3.12
N TYR A 24 4.04 -23.91 -1.85
CA TYR A 24 2.97 -22.99 -1.46
C TYR A 24 3.26 -21.55 -1.85
N LYS A 25 4.51 -21.08 -1.68
CA LYS A 25 4.91 -19.75 -2.15
C LYS A 25 4.67 -19.59 -3.66
N GLN A 26 5.14 -20.55 -4.46
CA GLN A 26 5.01 -20.50 -5.93
C GLN A 26 3.54 -20.53 -6.37
N ARG A 27 2.73 -21.41 -5.78
CA ARG A 27 1.29 -21.48 -6.05
C ARG A 27 0.61 -20.15 -5.74
N ALA A 28 0.94 -19.54 -4.61
CA ALA A 28 0.39 -18.24 -4.25
C ALA A 28 0.83 -17.12 -5.18
N MET A 29 2.08 -17.11 -5.64
CA MET A 29 2.56 -16.14 -6.65
C MET A 29 1.73 -16.23 -7.93
N VAL A 30 1.52 -17.43 -8.46
CA VAL A 30 0.72 -17.64 -9.68
C VAL A 30 -0.74 -17.20 -9.46
N ILE A 31 -1.36 -17.66 -8.37
CA ILE A 31 -2.77 -17.35 -8.09
C ILE A 31 -2.97 -15.85 -7.90
N LEU A 32 -2.11 -15.17 -7.13
CA LEU A 32 -2.22 -13.73 -6.91
C LEU A 32 -2.02 -12.95 -8.20
N THR A 33 -1.04 -13.31 -9.03
CA THR A 33 -0.86 -12.65 -10.34
C THR A 33 -2.08 -12.81 -11.22
N LEU A 34 -2.70 -14.01 -11.27
CA LEU A 34 -3.92 -14.23 -12.04
C LEU A 34 -5.11 -13.44 -11.51
N VAL A 35 -5.29 -13.37 -10.19
CA VAL A 35 -6.35 -12.57 -9.54
C VAL A 35 -6.13 -11.06 -9.71
N SER A 36 -4.89 -10.62 -9.82
CA SER A 36 -4.56 -9.22 -10.12
C SER A 36 -4.99 -8.77 -11.52
N ILE A 37 -5.14 -9.69 -12.49
CA ILE A 37 -5.57 -9.35 -13.87
C ILE A 37 -6.98 -8.74 -13.90
N PRO A 38 -8.05 -9.40 -13.41
CA PRO A 38 -9.38 -8.79 -13.41
C PRO A 38 -9.43 -7.50 -12.56
N LEU A 39 -8.64 -7.43 -11.48
CA LEU A 39 -8.55 -6.20 -10.69
C LEU A 39 -7.92 -5.05 -11.48
N ALA A 40 -6.87 -5.33 -12.26
CA ALA A 40 -6.25 -4.36 -13.15
C ALA A 40 -7.23 -3.87 -14.24
N VAL A 41 -8.07 -4.77 -14.77
CA VAL A 41 -9.13 -4.38 -15.73
C VAL A 41 -10.13 -3.43 -15.06
N VAL A 42 -10.60 -3.75 -13.85
CA VAL A 42 -11.48 -2.84 -13.10
C VAL A 42 -10.81 -1.49 -12.88
N TRP A 43 -9.54 -1.47 -12.48
CA TRP A 43 -8.78 -0.22 -12.27
C TRP A 43 -8.58 0.60 -13.54
N PHE A 44 -8.46 -0.07 -14.69
CA PHE A 44 -8.34 0.59 -15.98
C PHE A 44 -9.59 1.40 -16.33
N TYR A 45 -10.76 0.88 -15.95
CA TYR A 45 -12.07 1.49 -16.18
C TYR A 45 -12.59 2.35 -15.00
N THR A 46 -11.78 2.61 -13.97
CA THR A 46 -12.20 3.38 -12.78
C THR A 46 -12.89 4.71 -13.13
N GLY A 47 -12.37 5.47 -14.10
CA GLY A 47 -12.99 6.74 -14.51
C GLY A 47 -14.42 6.56 -15.04
N GLU A 48 -14.63 5.60 -15.94
CA GLU A 48 -15.96 5.29 -16.50
C GLU A 48 -16.92 4.78 -15.43
N ILE A 49 -16.42 3.95 -14.51
CA ILE A 49 -17.20 3.44 -13.38
C ILE A 49 -17.66 4.61 -12.51
N LEU A 50 -16.78 5.58 -12.20
CA LEU A 50 -17.13 6.75 -11.41
C LEU A 50 -18.16 7.64 -12.10
N LEU A 51 -18.01 7.86 -13.42
CA LEU A 51 -19.00 8.57 -14.22
C LEU A 51 -20.37 7.89 -14.18
N LEU A 52 -20.41 6.55 -14.23
CA LEU A 52 -21.65 5.78 -14.12
C LEU A 52 -22.36 5.99 -12.78
N PHE A 53 -21.61 6.23 -11.70
CA PHE A 53 -22.15 6.57 -10.38
C PHE A 53 -22.52 8.07 -10.23
N GLY A 54 -22.40 8.86 -11.29
CA GLY A 54 -22.74 10.28 -11.28
C GLY A 54 -21.67 11.17 -10.63
N GLN A 55 -20.42 10.71 -10.56
CA GLN A 55 -19.31 11.57 -10.14
C GLN A 55 -19.03 12.67 -11.16
N ASP A 56 -18.48 13.76 -10.66
CA ASP A 56 -18.03 14.87 -11.49
C ASP A 56 -17.03 14.39 -12.56
N PRO A 57 -17.16 14.82 -13.84
CA PRO A 57 -16.31 14.35 -14.91
C PRO A 57 -14.82 14.62 -14.72
N ASP A 58 -14.45 15.75 -14.13
CA ASP A 58 -13.05 16.11 -13.91
C ASP A 58 -12.45 15.23 -12.80
N ILE A 59 -13.19 15.02 -11.71
CA ILE A 59 -12.78 14.11 -10.62
C ILE A 59 -12.63 12.66 -11.13
N ALA A 60 -13.59 12.20 -11.94
CA ALA A 60 -13.56 10.85 -12.51
C ALA A 60 -12.39 10.65 -13.48
N ALA A 61 -12.07 11.66 -14.31
CA ALA A 61 -10.95 11.62 -15.24
C ALA A 61 -9.59 11.54 -14.52
N GLU A 62 -9.40 12.35 -13.47
CA GLU A 62 -8.19 12.33 -12.65
C GLU A 62 -8.03 11.01 -11.90
N ALA A 63 -9.10 10.52 -11.25
CA ALA A 63 -9.10 9.23 -10.56
C ALA A 63 -8.81 8.07 -11.53
N GLY A 64 -9.35 8.10 -12.74
CA GLY A 64 -9.09 7.12 -13.79
C GLY A 64 -7.63 7.13 -14.25
N THR A 65 -7.06 8.32 -14.47
CA THR A 65 -5.64 8.47 -14.85
C THR A 65 -4.73 7.94 -13.76
N TYR A 66 -4.98 8.34 -12.51
CA TYR A 66 -4.25 7.84 -11.34
C TYR A 66 -4.32 6.32 -11.21
N ALA A 67 -5.51 5.72 -11.29
CA ALA A 67 -5.70 4.28 -11.19
C ALA A 67 -4.90 3.51 -12.26
N ARG A 68 -4.89 4.00 -13.51
CA ARG A 68 -4.12 3.39 -14.61
C ARG A 68 -2.62 3.40 -14.34
N TRP A 69 -2.07 4.51 -13.84
CA TRP A 69 -0.67 4.62 -13.45
C TRP A 69 -0.28 3.67 -12.31
N MET A 70 -1.23 3.31 -11.45
CA MET A 70 -0.97 2.37 -10.36
C MET A 70 -1.15 0.89 -10.72
N ILE A 71 -1.65 0.55 -11.91
CA ILE A 71 -1.86 -0.86 -12.31
C ILE A 71 -0.59 -1.73 -12.13
N PRO A 72 0.62 -1.29 -12.53
CA PRO A 72 1.83 -2.08 -12.32
C PRO A 72 2.10 -2.40 -10.84
N ALA A 73 1.71 -1.50 -9.93
CA ALA A 73 1.91 -1.66 -8.51
C ALA A 73 1.08 -2.82 -7.92
N ILE A 74 -0.10 -3.12 -8.47
CA ILE A 74 -0.93 -4.25 -8.02
C ILE A 74 -0.17 -5.58 -8.17
N PHE A 75 0.43 -5.81 -9.33
CA PHE A 75 1.18 -7.03 -9.62
C PHE A 75 2.43 -7.14 -8.74
N ALA A 76 3.19 -6.05 -8.64
CA ALA A 76 4.38 -5.99 -7.81
C ALA A 76 4.05 -6.25 -6.33
N TYR A 77 2.97 -5.66 -5.82
CA TYR A 77 2.53 -5.83 -4.44
C TYR A 77 2.11 -7.27 -4.13
N GLY A 78 1.37 -7.94 -5.03
CA GLY A 78 1.00 -9.35 -4.88
C GLY A 78 2.22 -10.27 -4.74
N LEU A 79 3.22 -10.08 -5.61
CA LEU A 79 4.47 -10.85 -5.55
C LEU A 79 5.31 -10.53 -4.30
N LEU A 80 5.36 -9.26 -3.91
CA LEU A 80 6.06 -8.82 -2.71
C LEU A 80 5.46 -9.47 -1.46
N GLN A 81 4.13 -9.50 -1.34
CA GLN A 81 3.44 -10.13 -0.20
C GLN A 81 3.81 -11.62 -0.08
N CYS A 82 3.87 -12.37 -1.19
CA CYS A 82 4.31 -13.77 -1.17
C CYS A 82 5.72 -13.94 -0.59
N HIS A 83 6.66 -13.05 -0.95
CA HIS A 83 8.03 -13.10 -0.43
C HIS A 83 8.09 -12.76 1.05
N VAL A 84 7.38 -11.70 1.46
CA VAL A 84 7.31 -11.26 2.85
C VAL A 84 6.78 -12.38 3.74
N ARG A 85 5.65 -13.01 3.37
CA ARG A 85 5.05 -14.10 4.17
C ARG A 85 5.91 -15.35 4.22
N PHE A 86 6.52 -15.73 3.09
CA PHE A 86 7.46 -16.85 3.06
C PHE A 86 8.61 -16.65 4.04
N LEU A 87 9.20 -15.46 4.10
CA LEU A 87 10.30 -15.16 5.03
C LEU A 87 9.81 -15.04 6.48
N GLN A 88 8.67 -14.38 6.71
CA GLN A 88 8.10 -14.20 8.04
C GLN A 88 7.74 -15.54 8.71
N THR A 89 7.21 -16.52 7.97
CA THR A 89 6.88 -17.85 8.50
C THR A 89 8.11 -18.65 8.95
N GLN A 90 9.30 -18.24 8.51
CA GLN A 90 10.58 -18.81 8.92
C GLN A 90 11.22 -18.07 10.11
N ASN A 91 10.48 -17.16 10.75
CA ASN A 91 10.96 -16.24 11.80
C ASN A 91 12.02 -15.23 11.32
N ILE A 92 12.06 -14.93 10.01
CA ILE A 92 12.97 -13.92 9.46
C ILE A 92 12.29 -12.55 9.53
N VAL A 93 12.83 -11.65 10.35
CA VAL A 93 12.31 -10.29 10.55
C VAL A 93 12.78 -9.27 9.50
N PHE A 94 13.74 -9.64 8.65
CA PHE A 94 14.32 -8.76 7.64
C PHE A 94 13.28 -8.04 6.76
N PRO A 95 12.21 -8.67 6.25
CA PRO A 95 11.18 -7.97 5.47
C PRO A 95 10.52 -6.82 6.22
N ALA A 96 10.28 -6.96 7.53
CA ALA A 96 9.69 -5.91 8.35
C ALA A 96 10.65 -4.73 8.50
N LEU A 97 11.94 -5.01 8.71
CA LEU A 97 12.99 -3.99 8.77
C LEU A 97 13.15 -3.27 7.42
N SER A 98 13.19 -4.01 6.31
CA SER A 98 13.25 -3.44 4.96
C SER A 98 12.07 -2.51 4.71
N ASN A 99 10.85 -2.92 5.08
CA ASN A 99 9.66 -2.09 4.92
C ASN A 99 9.73 -0.81 5.76
N ALA A 100 10.19 -0.90 7.02
CA ALA A 100 10.38 0.26 7.88
C ALA A 100 11.39 1.27 7.28
N ILE A 101 12.51 0.77 6.75
CA ILE A 101 13.51 1.59 6.06
C ILE A 101 12.90 2.23 4.80
N SER A 102 12.18 1.46 3.98
CA SER A 102 11.51 2.00 2.78
C SER A 102 10.53 3.12 3.10
N TYR A 103 9.76 3.01 4.18
CA TYR A 103 8.87 4.09 4.61
C TYR A 103 9.63 5.35 5.03
N TRP A 104 10.71 5.21 5.81
CA TRP A 104 11.53 6.37 6.17
C TRP A 104 12.20 7.03 4.97
N VAL A 105 12.69 6.24 4.02
CA VAL A 105 13.22 6.75 2.75
C VAL A 105 12.14 7.52 2.00
N TYR A 106 10.92 6.98 1.91
CA TYR A 106 9.80 7.64 1.26
C TYR A 106 9.45 8.98 1.95
N VAL A 107 9.39 9.01 3.28
CA VAL A 107 9.19 10.23 4.07
C VAL A 107 10.27 11.27 3.79
N ILE A 108 11.54 10.87 3.75
CA ILE A 108 12.66 11.77 3.47
C ILE A 108 12.55 12.35 2.05
N VAL A 109 12.27 11.51 1.04
CA VAL A 109 12.11 11.94 -0.35
C VAL A 109 10.97 12.95 -0.47
N LEU A 110 9.82 12.69 0.14
CA LEU A 110 8.70 13.62 0.13
C LEU A 110 9.00 14.92 0.89
N ALA A 111 9.68 14.84 2.04
CA ALA A 111 10.09 16.02 2.79
C ALA A 111 11.05 16.90 1.97
N VAL A 112 12.01 16.30 1.26
CA VAL A 112 12.89 17.02 0.34
C VAL A 112 12.09 17.64 -0.81
N TYR A 113 11.16 16.89 -1.43
CA TYR A 113 10.31 17.40 -2.50
C TYR A 113 9.51 18.62 -2.06
N VAL A 114 8.87 18.58 -0.88
CA VAL A 114 8.12 19.71 -0.32
C VAL A 114 9.03 20.92 -0.07
N ARG A 115 10.30 20.73 0.31
CA ARG A 115 11.24 21.83 0.57
C ARG A 115 11.78 22.47 -0.70
N VAL A 116 11.97 21.69 -1.76
CA VAL A 116 12.60 22.15 -3.00
C VAL A 116 11.57 22.65 -4.02
N SER A 117 10.40 22.01 -4.08
CA SER A 117 9.37 22.30 -5.08
C SER A 117 8.81 23.72 -4.92
N SER A 118 8.79 24.48 -6.01
CA SER A 118 8.21 25.83 -6.05
C SER A 118 6.73 25.85 -5.68
N SER A 119 5.99 24.79 -6.02
CA SER A 119 4.57 24.65 -5.68
C SER A 119 4.32 24.60 -4.17
N CYS A 120 5.28 24.14 -3.38
CA CYS A 120 5.16 24.02 -1.93
C CYS A 120 5.74 25.22 -1.17
N LYS A 121 6.43 26.15 -1.86
CA LYS A 121 7.07 27.31 -1.22
C LYS A 121 6.06 28.27 -0.59
N GLU A 122 4.92 28.47 -1.25
CA GLU A 122 3.84 29.33 -0.74
C GLU A 122 3.08 28.68 0.43
N THR A 123 2.96 27.35 0.44
CA THR A 123 2.16 26.60 1.43
C THR A 123 2.96 26.15 2.65
N TRP A 124 4.27 25.94 2.52
CA TRP A 124 5.14 25.49 3.61
C TRP A 124 6.27 26.49 3.86
N THR A 125 6.10 27.34 4.87
CA THR A 125 7.08 28.36 5.27
C THR A 125 8.05 27.90 6.38
N GLY A 126 7.91 26.66 6.86
CA GLY A 126 8.74 26.09 7.91
C GLY A 126 7.94 25.55 9.09
N PHE A 127 8.65 25.12 10.13
CA PHE A 127 8.00 24.73 11.38
C PHE A 127 7.61 25.98 12.16
N SER A 128 6.32 26.12 12.47
CA SER A 128 5.82 27.20 13.33
C SER A 128 5.37 26.65 14.70
N ALA A 129 5.62 27.43 15.76
CA ALA A 129 5.08 27.19 17.09
C ALA A 129 3.54 27.30 17.14
N GLU A 130 2.90 27.96 16.15
CA GLU A 130 1.45 27.93 15.98
C GLU A 130 0.89 26.51 15.81
N ALA A 131 1.69 25.57 15.27
CA ALA A 131 1.26 24.18 15.10
C ALA A 131 0.91 23.49 16.42
N PHE A 132 1.39 24.00 17.56
CA PHE A 132 1.17 23.41 18.88
C PHE A 132 0.00 24.02 19.67
N ARG A 133 -0.60 25.14 19.21
CA ARG A 133 -1.62 25.86 20.01
C ARG A 133 -2.97 25.14 20.08
N ASP A 134 -3.38 24.44 19.02
CA ASP A 134 -4.70 23.79 18.92
C ASP A 134 -4.63 22.27 18.70
N VAL A 135 -3.55 21.64 19.15
CA VAL A 135 -3.28 20.20 18.95
C VAL A 135 -4.42 19.33 19.47
N LEU A 136 -4.98 19.64 20.64
CA LEU A 136 -6.02 18.82 21.27
C LEU A 136 -7.34 18.82 20.47
N SER A 137 -7.71 19.98 19.93
CA SER A 137 -8.87 20.17 19.06
C SER A 137 -8.70 19.40 17.75
N PHE A 138 -7.48 19.45 17.18
CA PHE A 138 -7.14 18.70 15.98
C PHE A 138 -7.16 17.18 16.21
N PHE A 139 -6.62 16.71 17.34
CA PHE A 139 -6.68 15.28 17.71
C PHE A 139 -8.11 14.76 17.79
N ARG A 140 -9.05 15.55 18.34
CA ARG A 140 -10.46 15.16 18.43
C ARG A 140 -11.11 14.97 17.05
N LEU A 141 -10.64 15.68 16.02
CA LEU A 141 -11.11 15.54 14.63
C LEU A 141 -10.34 14.46 13.85
N ALA A 142 -9.06 14.28 14.18
CA ALA A 142 -8.19 13.29 13.55
C ALA A 142 -8.57 11.86 13.92
N VAL A 143 -8.99 11.60 15.17
CA VAL A 143 -9.34 10.25 15.64
C VAL A 143 -10.51 9.64 14.85
N PRO A 144 -11.67 10.33 14.65
CA PRO A 144 -12.73 9.83 13.79
C PRO A 144 -12.25 9.57 12.34
N SER A 145 -11.43 10.45 11.80
CA SER A 145 -10.92 10.33 10.42
C SER A 145 -9.98 9.13 10.27
N ALA A 146 -9.11 8.90 11.25
CA ALA A 146 -8.19 7.75 11.28
C ALA A 146 -8.95 6.41 11.38
N LEU A 147 -10.05 6.39 12.16
CA LEU A 147 -10.94 5.23 12.29
C LEU A 147 -11.75 4.93 11.02
N MET A 148 -11.93 5.91 10.12
CA MET A 148 -12.61 5.68 8.84
C MET A 148 -11.70 5.07 7.77
N VAL A 149 -10.37 5.15 7.94
CA VAL A 149 -9.36 4.70 6.97
C VAL A 149 -8.82 3.30 7.29
N TRP A 150 -9.01 2.82 8.52
CA TRP A 150 -8.59 1.50 9.01
C TRP A 150 -9.75 0.53 9.18
#